data_AF-A0A533WMB1-F1
#
_entry.id   AF-A0A533WMB1-F1
#
_cell.length_a   1.000
_cell.length_b   1.000
_cell.length_c   1.000
_cell.angle_alpha   90.00
_cell.angle_beta   90.00
_cell.angle_gamma   90.00
#
_symmetry.space_group_name_H-M   'P 1'
#
loop_
_entity.id
_entity.type
_entity.pdbx_description
1 polymer ?
#
loop_
_entity_poly.entity_id
_entity_poly.type
_entity_poly.pdbx_seq_one_letter_code
_entity_poly.pdbx_strand_id
1 'polypeptide(L)' 'MPRVFVVAKDNQQYRAVYTRMLTKQDGRCSHCKAAINDNDTIVSKAYVRKSKYFHKACAVRVHIL' A
#
# COMPACT_ATOMS: atom_id res chain seq x y z
N MET A 1 14.15 -11.71 -2.54
CA MET A 1 12.87 -11.67 -1.79
C MET A 1 12.18 -10.33 -2.03
N PRO A 2 10.88 -10.29 -2.35
CA PRO A 2 10.14 -9.04 -2.47
C PRO A 2 10.06 -8.35 -1.10
N ARG A 3 10.49 -7.08 -1.02
CA ARG A 3 10.45 -6.29 0.21
C ARG A 3 9.02 -5.79 0.46
N VAL A 4 8.56 -5.92 1.71
CA VAL A 4 7.27 -5.41 2.18
C VAL A 4 7.55 -4.24 3.11
N PHE A 5 6.85 -3.13 2.88
CA PHE A 5 6.95 -1.91 3.68
C PHE A 5 5.58 -1.56 4.24
N VAL A 6 5.52 -1.32 5.55
CA VAL A 6 4.32 -0.80 6.22
C VAL A 6 4.55 0.68 6.44
N VAL A 7 3.67 1.51 5.88
CA VAL A 7 3.77 2.96 5.92
C VAL A 7 2.53 3.49 6.64
N ALA A 8 2.71 3.81 7.91
CA ALA A 8 1.70 4.46 8.75
C ALA A 8 1.73 5.98 8.57
N LYS A 9 0.65 6.66 8.94
CA LYS A 9 0.44 8.11 8.70
C LYS A 9 1.48 8.99 9.37
N ASP A 10 1.97 8.57 10.53
CA ASP A 10 3.03 9.21 11.32
C ASP A 10 4.41 9.14 10.66
N ASN A 11 4.58 8.29 9.65
CA ASN A 11 5.83 8.21 8.90
C ASN A 11 6.00 9.43 7.98
N GLN A 12 7.17 10.07 8.03
CA GLN A 12 7.53 11.19 7.16
C GLN A 12 7.39 10.85 5.66
N GLN A 13 7.56 9.59 5.28
CA GLN A 13 7.44 9.12 3.91
C GLN A 13 6.00 8.82 3.46
N TYR A 14 5.03 8.89 4.38
CA TYR A 14 3.64 8.52 4.12
C TYR A 14 3.04 9.26 2.93
N ARG A 15 3.13 10.61 2.91
CA ARG A 15 2.57 11.41 1.82
C ARG A 15 3.17 11.05 0.46
N ALA A 16 4.48 10.82 0.41
CA ALA A 16 5.14 10.42 -0.83
C ALA A 16 4.66 9.05 -1.33
N VAL A 17 4.47 8.09 -0.44
CA VAL A 17 3.95 6.76 -0.77
C VAL A 17 2.47 6.83 -1.17
N TYR A 18 1.66 7.61 -0.45
CA TYR A 18 0.25 7.82 -0.75
C TYR A 18 0.07 8.45 -2.15
N THR A 19 0.79 9.53 -2.48
CA THR A 19 0.74 10.13 -3.83
C THR A 19 1.19 9.17 -4.92
N ARG A 20 2.23 8.36 -4.68
CA ARG A 20 2.67 7.31 -5.62
C ARG A 20 1.63 6.20 -5.79
N MET A 21 0.90 5.86 -4.73
CA MET A 21 -0.20 4.91 -4.78
C MET A 21 -1.38 5.46 -5.58
N LEU A 22 -1.77 6.72 -5.32
CA LEU A 22 -2.82 7.41 -6.07
C LEU A 22 -2.53 7.40 -7.57
N THR A 23 -1.33 7.77 -7.98
CA THR A 23 -0.92 7.81 -9.40
C THR A 23 -0.77 6.43 -10.05
N LYS A 24 -0.33 5.41 -9.30
CA LYS A 24 -0.06 4.08 -9.88
C LYS A 24 -1.26 3.15 -9.85
N GLN A 25 -2.18 3.31 -8.92
CA GLN A 25 -3.25 2.35 -8.62
C GLN A 25 -4.58 3.03 -8.35
N ASP A 26 -4.74 4.29 -8.78
CA ASP A 26 -5.92 5.14 -8.55
C ASP A 26 -6.33 5.19 -7.08
N GLY A 27 -5.35 5.03 -6.18
CA GLY A 27 -5.58 4.99 -4.74
C GLY A 27 -6.29 3.74 -4.23
N ARG A 28 -6.41 2.69 -5.03
CA ARG A 28 -7.19 1.49 -4.69
C ARG A 28 -6.30 0.37 -4.18
N CYS A 29 -6.82 -0.40 -3.23
CA CYS A 29 -6.18 -1.62 -2.74
C CYS A 29 -6.11 -2.69 -3.82
N SER A 30 -4.98 -3.42 -3.89
CA SER A 30 -4.79 -4.41 -4.96
C SER A 30 -5.68 -5.64 -4.78
N HIS A 31 -6.02 -5.95 -3.53
CA HIS A 31 -6.82 -7.10 -3.15
C HIS A 31 -8.33 -6.81 -3.26
N CYS A 32 -8.86 -5.87 -2.47
CA CYS A 32 -10.31 -5.61 -2.42
C CYS A 32 -10.81 -4.55 -3.40
N LYS A 33 -9.91 -3.88 -4.14
CA LYS A 33 -10.22 -2.78 -5.09
C LYS A 33 -10.90 -1.54 -4.49
N ALA A 34 -11.19 -1.53 -3.19
CA ALA A 34 -11.67 -0.35 -2.48
C ALA A 34 -10.57 0.70 -2.36
N ALA A 35 -10.96 1.97 -2.26
CA ALA A 35 -10.05 3.08 -2.02
C ALA A 35 -9.31 2.91 -0.68
N ILE A 36 -8.03 3.26 -0.67
CA ILE A 36 -7.21 3.40 0.54
C ILE A 36 -7.28 4.88 0.92
N ASN A 37 -7.84 5.17 2.09
CA ASN A 37 -8.03 6.55 2.52
C ASN A 37 -6.71 7.19 2.96
N ASP A 38 -6.67 8.52 2.99
CA ASP A 38 -5.51 9.30 3.39
C ASP A 38 -5.06 9.06 4.85
N ASN A 39 -5.90 8.42 5.67
CA ASN A 39 -5.62 8.07 7.05
C ASN A 39 -5.34 6.58 7.28
N ASP A 40 -5.42 5.75 6.24
CA ASP A 40 -5.19 4.31 6.36
C ASP A 40 -3.71 3.96 6.39
N THR A 41 -3.34 2.91 7.12
CA THR A 41 -1.99 2.33 7.00
C THR A 41 -1.83 1.65 5.64
N ILE A 42 -0.85 2.09 4.86
CA ILE A 42 -0.56 1.56 3.53
C ILE A 42 0.49 0.46 3.64
N VAL A 43 0.19 -0.72 3.11
CA VAL A 43 1.18 -1.78 2.92
C VAL A 43 1.62 -1.79 1.47
N SER A 44 2.91 -1.54 1.24
CA SER A 44 3.55 -1.56 -0.07
C SER A 44 4.38 -2.83 -0.23
N LYS A 45 4.04 -3.67 -1.21
CA LYS A 45 4.85 -4.83 -1.59
C LYS A 45 5.55 -4.55 -2.91
N ALA A 46 6.88 -4.57 -2.89
CA ALA A 46 7.69 -4.41 -4.10
C ALA A 46 7.65 -5.71 -4.93
N TYR A 47 7.16 -5.61 -6.17
CA TYR A 47 7.29 -6.68 -7.18
C TYR A 47 8.29 -6.26 -8.26
N VAL A 48 8.81 -7.24 -9.00
CA VAL A 48 9.80 -7.05 -10.07
C VAL A 48 9.35 -6.00 -11.11
N ARG A 49 8.06 -5.95 -11.44
CA ARG A 49 7.52 -5.01 -12.44
C ARG A 49 6.89 -3.75 -11.84
N LYS A 50 6.16 -3.86 -10.73
CA LYS A 50 5.42 -2.72 -10.14
C LYS A 50 5.08 -2.98 -8.67
N SER A 51 5.34 -2.00 -7.80
CA SER A 51 4.86 -2.06 -6.41
C SER A 51 3.34 -2.10 -6.36
N LYS A 52 2.80 -2.95 -5.49
CA LYS A 52 1.36 -3.01 -5.21
C LYS A 52 1.08 -2.50 -3.81
N TYR A 53 -0.04 -1.80 -3.67
CA TYR A 53 -0.48 -1.22 -2.42
C TYR A 53 -1.73 -1.92 -1.90
N PHE A 54 -1.80 -2.09 -0.59
CA PHE A 54 -2.87 -2.80 0.11
C PHE A 54 -3.24 -2.07 1.40
N HIS A 55 -4.50 -2.20 1.83
CA HIS A 55 -4.83 -1.93 3.23
C HIS A 55 -4.09 -2.91 4.13
N LYS A 56 -3.76 -2.49 5.35
CA LYS A 56 -3.18 -3.37 6.38
C LYS A 56 -3.98 -4.66 6.58
N ALA A 57 -5.30 -4.55 6.74
CA ALA A 57 -6.18 -5.71 6.92
C ALA A 57 -6.19 -6.64 5.69
N CYS A 58 -6.16 -6.08 4.48
CA CYS A 58 -6.08 -6.87 3.26
C CYS A 58 -4.73 -7.59 3.14
N ALA A 59 -3.63 -6.93 3.49
CA ALA A 59 -2.29 -7.51 3.43
C ALA A 59 -2.15 -8.72 4.37
N VAL A 60 -2.73 -8.67 5.58
CA VAL A 60 -2.78 -9.81 6.51
C VAL A 60 -3.60 -10.96 5.92
N ARG A 61 -4.77 -10.68 5.33
CA ARG A 61 -5.63 -11.71 4.71
C ARG A 61 -4.97 -12.46 3.55
N VAL A 62 -4.08 -11.80 2.80
CA VAL A 62 -3.35 -12.42 1.68
C VAL A 62 -1.93 -12.86 2.04
N HIS A 63 -1.61 -12.96 3.33
CA HIS A 63 -0.31 -13.40 3.84
C HIS A 63 0.88 -12.61 3.24
N ILE A 64 0.68 -11.30 3.04
CA ILE A 64 1.75 -10.37 2.67
C ILE A 64 2.45 -9.83 3.91
N LEU A 65 1.68 -9.65 4.99
CA LEU A 65 2.10 -9.20 6.31
C LEU A 65 1.90 -10.31 7.33
#